data_AF-A0A7S3VVV4-F1
#
_entry.id   AF-A0A7S3VVV4-F1
#
_cell.length_a   1.000
_cell.length_b   1.000
_cell.length_c   1.000
_cell.angle_alpha   90.00
_cell.angle_beta   90.00
_cell.angle_gamma   90.00
#
_symmetry.space_group_name_H-M   'P 1'
#
loop_
_entity.id
_entity.type
_entity.pdbx_description
1 polymer ?
#
loop_
_entity_poly.entity_id
_entity_poly.type
_entity_poly.pdbx_seq_one_letter_code
_entity_poly.pdbx_strand_id
1 'polypeptide(L)'
;PAADNNQSSSRRIRMPWWANPVADGGLGDIVDPITLEPLAASDAAPFELPASPPLKTTSDWFDARALAAYLVARGCFVHPISRREISAADCARLDAHLRALGERRICVAAAYEDQSRPNSGTGSAPEAAAHLQALAASLAASLFDPGPPSRP
;
A
#
# COMPACT_ATOMS: atom_id res chain seq x y z
N PRO A 1 -15.69 58.84 -22.14
CA PRO A 1 -15.02 58.01 -21.11
C PRO A 1 -15.39 56.53 -21.29
N ALA A 2 -14.66 55.85 -22.18
CA ALA A 2 -14.84 54.42 -22.45
C ALA A 2 -13.94 53.61 -21.50
N ALA A 3 -14.51 52.60 -20.85
CA ALA A 3 -13.84 51.71 -19.92
C ALA A 3 -13.31 50.48 -20.69
N ASP A 4 -11.99 50.34 -20.77
CA ASP A 4 -11.32 49.13 -21.28
C ASP A 4 -10.90 48.27 -20.09
N ASN A 5 -11.67 47.21 -19.80
CA ASN A 5 -11.37 46.26 -18.72
C ASN A 5 -10.81 44.97 -19.35
N ASN A 6 -9.49 44.98 -19.58
CA ASN A 6 -8.72 43.87 -20.13
C ASN A 6 -8.57 42.75 -19.08
N GLN A 7 -9.56 41.85 -19.01
CA GLN A 7 -9.45 40.60 -18.25
C GLN A 7 -8.65 39.58 -19.05
N SER A 8 -7.33 39.64 -18.93
CA SER A 8 -6.40 38.58 -19.30
C SER A 8 -6.67 37.35 -18.44
N SER A 9 -7.63 36.53 -18.88
CA SER A 9 -7.86 35.18 -18.37
C SER A 9 -6.67 34.32 -18.76
N SER A 10 -5.64 34.34 -17.92
CA SER A 10 -4.47 33.46 -18.01
C SER A 10 -4.94 32.01 -17.93
N ARG A 11 -5.09 31.37 -19.10
CA ARG A 11 -5.18 29.92 -19.22
C ARG A 11 -3.89 29.36 -18.59
N ARG A 12 -3.99 28.85 -17.36
CA ARG A 12 -2.91 28.09 -16.75
C ARG A 12 -2.71 26.85 -17.61
N ILE A 13 -1.66 26.88 -18.44
CA ILE A 13 -1.20 25.69 -19.16
C ILE A 13 -0.93 24.66 -18.07
N ARG A 14 -1.70 23.55 -18.07
CA ARG A 14 -1.47 22.42 -17.16
C ARG A 14 -0.16 21.77 -17.61
N MET A 15 0.94 22.30 -17.10
CA MET A 15 2.25 21.67 -17.26
C MET A 15 2.13 20.27 -16.67
N PRO A 16 2.65 19.24 -17.35
CA PRO A 16 2.74 17.92 -16.75
C PRO A 16 3.53 18.03 -15.45
N TRP A 17 3.19 17.22 -14.46
CA TRP A 17 3.75 17.36 -13.11
C TRP A 17 5.29 17.22 -13.10
N TRP A 18 5.85 16.49 -14.06
CA TRP A 18 7.29 16.33 -14.28
C TRP A 18 7.98 17.54 -14.92
N ALA A 19 7.22 18.49 -15.49
CA ALA A 19 7.76 19.73 -16.05
C ALA A 19 7.96 20.83 -14.99
N ASN A 20 7.62 20.57 -13.73
CA ASN A 20 7.83 21.50 -12.63
C ASN A 20 9.23 21.25 -12.00
N PRO A 21 10.15 22.22 -12.01
CA PRO A 21 11.54 22.05 -11.53
C PRO A 21 11.67 21.97 -9.99
N VAL A 22 10.64 21.48 -9.29
CA VAL A 22 10.53 21.50 -7.82
C VAL A 22 11.40 20.43 -7.14
N ALA A 23 12.02 19.52 -7.88
CA ALA A 23 12.90 18.50 -7.30
C ALA A 23 14.34 18.70 -7.79
N ASP A 24 15.22 19.11 -6.88
CA ASP A 24 16.68 18.97 -6.98
C ASP A 24 17.02 17.61 -7.62
N GLY A 25 17.44 17.61 -8.89
CA GLY A 25 17.81 16.38 -9.60
C GLY A 25 16.63 15.53 -10.09
N GLY A 26 15.80 16.08 -10.98
CA GLY A 26 15.02 15.37 -12.01
C GLY A 26 14.39 14.03 -11.64
N LEU A 27 13.08 14.03 -11.36
CA LEU A 27 12.25 12.82 -11.23
C LEU A 27 12.18 11.93 -12.50
N GLY A 28 12.85 12.33 -13.59
CA GLY A 28 12.81 11.67 -14.91
C GLY A 28 13.43 10.27 -14.94
N ASP A 29 14.35 9.96 -14.03
CA ASP A 29 15.01 8.64 -13.92
C ASP A 29 14.54 7.86 -12.67
N ILE A 30 13.53 8.36 -11.96
CA ILE A 30 13.01 7.66 -10.79
C ILE A 30 12.07 6.55 -11.25
N VAL A 31 12.40 5.32 -10.85
CA VAL A 31 11.61 4.13 -11.09
C VAL A 31 10.73 3.85 -9.87
N ASP A 32 9.45 3.60 -10.12
CA ASP A 32 8.52 3.20 -9.07
C ASP A 32 8.93 1.85 -8.46
N PRO A 33 9.10 1.74 -7.14
CA PRO A 33 9.57 0.50 -6.52
C PRO A 33 8.58 -0.67 -6.58
N ILE A 34 7.31 -0.43 -6.91
CA ILE A 34 6.25 -1.46 -6.93
C ILE A 34 6.04 -2.00 -8.35
N THR A 35 5.84 -1.11 -9.31
CA THR A 35 5.56 -1.40 -10.72
C THR A 35 6.82 -1.56 -11.56
N LEU A 36 7.95 -1.03 -11.09
CA LEU A 36 9.20 -0.92 -11.84
C LEU A 36 9.08 -0.10 -13.13
N GLU A 37 8.05 0.73 -13.23
CA GLU A 37 7.88 1.67 -14.33
C GLU A 37 8.52 3.02 -13.99
N PRO A 38 9.08 3.74 -14.98
CA PRO A 38 9.53 5.11 -14.77
C PRO A 38 8.36 5.98 -14.31
N LEU A 39 8.51 6.68 -13.19
CA LEU A 39 7.43 7.54 -12.69
C LEU A 39 7.03 8.59 -13.72
N ALA A 40 8.00 9.10 -14.48
CA ALA A 40 7.76 10.06 -15.57
C ALA A 40 6.84 9.54 -16.70
N ALA A 41 6.67 8.22 -16.83
CA ALA A 41 5.73 7.63 -17.78
C ALA A 41 4.26 7.74 -17.32
N SER A 42 4.02 7.99 -16.03
CA SER A 42 2.68 8.16 -15.47
C SER A 42 2.18 9.59 -15.67
N ASP A 43 0.96 9.73 -16.22
CA ASP A 43 0.25 11.03 -16.29
C ASP A 43 -0.11 11.57 -14.90
N ALA A 44 -0.15 10.68 -13.89
CA ALA A 44 -0.45 11.01 -12.52
C ALA A 44 0.80 11.48 -11.78
N ALA A 45 0.65 12.51 -10.95
CA ALA A 45 1.72 12.93 -10.06
C ALA A 45 2.06 11.80 -9.06
N PRO A 46 3.34 11.52 -8.81
CA PRO A 46 3.75 10.49 -7.87
C PRO A 46 3.40 10.89 -6.45
N PHE A 47 3.25 9.88 -5.59
CA PHE A 47 3.01 10.04 -4.17
C PHE A 47 4.32 9.91 -3.40
N GLU A 48 4.58 10.88 -2.52
CA GLU A 48 5.74 10.86 -1.63
C GLU A 48 5.41 10.12 -0.32
N LEU A 49 6.06 8.98 -0.12
CA LEU A 49 6.07 8.20 1.10
C LEU A 49 7.52 8.00 1.56
N PRO A 50 8.02 8.79 2.52
CA PRO A 50 9.42 8.71 2.96
C PRO A 50 9.71 7.39 3.67
N ALA A 51 10.75 6.69 3.24
CA ALA A 51 11.21 5.45 3.87
C ALA A 51 11.71 5.68 5.30
N SER A 52 12.44 6.78 5.52
CA SER A 52 12.90 7.23 6.83
C SER A 52 13.14 8.76 6.83
N PRO A 53 12.33 9.57 7.53
CA PRO A 53 12.67 10.99 7.70
C PRO A 53 13.96 11.10 8.54
N PRO A 54 14.90 12.03 8.24
CA PRO A 54 14.77 13.23 7.39
C PRO A 54 15.33 13.09 5.97
N LEU A 55 15.89 11.92 5.61
CA LEU A 55 16.60 11.73 4.35
C LEU A 55 15.60 11.48 3.22
N LYS A 56 15.50 12.40 2.27
CA LYS A 56 14.75 12.18 1.03
C LYS A 56 15.61 11.37 0.07
N THR A 57 15.08 10.25 -0.39
CA THR A 57 15.71 9.36 -1.35
C THR A 57 14.81 9.18 -2.57
N THR A 58 15.39 8.70 -3.68
CA THR A 58 14.62 8.36 -4.88
C THR A 58 13.56 7.28 -4.62
N SER A 59 13.83 6.42 -3.64
CA SER A 59 12.94 5.36 -3.15
C SER A 59 11.73 5.82 -2.34
N ASP A 60 11.56 7.13 -2.14
CA ASP A 60 10.42 7.70 -1.41
C ASP A 60 9.22 8.01 -2.32
N TRP A 61 9.38 7.85 -3.65
CA TRP A 61 8.37 8.19 -4.63
C TRP A 61 7.71 6.94 -5.18
N PHE A 62 6.38 6.96 -5.22
CA PHE A 62 5.58 5.82 -5.65
C PHE A 62 4.48 6.25 -6.62
N ASP A 63 4.07 5.34 -7.50
CA ASP A 63 2.77 5.44 -8.15
C ASP A 63 1.67 5.23 -7.09
N ALA A 64 0.81 6.23 -6.97
CA ALA A 64 -0.21 6.25 -5.92
C ALA A 64 -1.20 5.09 -6.05
N ARG A 65 -1.55 4.69 -7.27
CA ARG A 65 -2.51 3.61 -7.53
C ARG A 65 -1.89 2.27 -7.20
N ALA A 66 -0.65 2.05 -7.62
CA ALA A 66 0.10 0.84 -7.34
C ALA A 66 0.33 0.66 -5.83
N LEU A 67 0.72 1.74 -5.14
CA LEU A 67 0.87 1.73 -3.69
C LEU A 67 -0.44 1.40 -2.98
N ALA A 68 -1.54 2.04 -3.37
CA ALA A 68 -2.83 1.79 -2.76
C ALA A 68 -3.32 0.35 -2.99
N ALA A 69 -3.15 -0.17 -4.21
CA ALA A 69 -3.46 -1.56 -4.53
C ALA A 69 -2.60 -2.53 -3.72
N TYR A 70 -1.31 -2.27 -3.58
CA TYR A 70 -0.40 -3.09 -2.76
C TYR A 70 -0.87 -3.16 -1.30
N LEU A 71 -1.18 -2.02 -0.69
CA LEU A 71 -1.57 -1.94 0.72
C LEU A 71 -2.91 -2.63 0.98
N VAL A 72 -3.92 -2.36 0.15
CA VAL A 72 -5.27 -2.89 0.32
C VAL A 72 -5.34 -4.38 -0.03
N ALA A 73 -4.74 -4.81 -1.14
CA ALA A 73 -4.81 -6.21 -1.58
C ALA A 73 -4.06 -7.15 -0.63
N ARG A 74 -2.94 -6.69 -0.07
CA ARG A 74 -2.12 -7.48 0.84
C ARG A 74 -2.58 -7.40 2.29
N GLY A 75 -3.45 -6.43 2.63
CA GLY A 75 -3.84 -6.13 4.00
C GLY A 75 -2.59 -5.96 4.88
N CYS A 76 -1.61 -5.20 4.41
CA CYS A 76 -0.33 -5.02 5.08
C CYS A 76 0.09 -3.56 4.95
N PHE A 77 -0.17 -2.76 5.98
CA PHE A 77 0.17 -1.33 5.99
C PHE A 77 1.62 -1.08 6.44
N VAL A 78 2.54 -1.67 5.68
CA VAL A 78 3.99 -1.48 5.84
C VAL A 78 4.59 -0.93 4.57
N HIS A 79 5.60 -0.09 4.73
CA HIS A 79 6.33 0.52 3.63
C HIS A 79 7.00 -0.58 2.77
N PRO A 80 6.79 -0.60 1.44
CA PRO A 80 7.28 -1.68 0.57
C PRO A 80 8.80 -1.91 0.67
N ILE A 81 9.57 -0.83 0.86
CA ILE A 81 11.04 -0.86 0.95
C ILE A 81 11.53 -0.97 2.40
N SER A 82 11.31 0.06 3.22
CA SER A 82 11.84 0.10 4.58
C SER A 82 11.14 -0.82 5.58
N ARG A 83 9.98 -1.39 5.21
CA ARG A 83 9.08 -2.14 6.11
C ARG A 83 8.62 -1.35 7.33
N ARG A 84 8.79 -0.02 7.32
CA ARG A 84 8.26 0.88 8.34
C ARG A 84 6.73 0.81 8.36
N GLU A 85 6.12 0.83 9.52
CA GLU A 85 4.66 0.96 9.62
C GLU A 85 4.19 2.25 8.94
N ILE A 86 3.11 2.12 8.17
CA ILE A 86 2.44 3.26 7.54
C ILE A 86 1.38 3.75 8.52
N SER A 87 1.41 5.04 8.81
CA SER A 87 0.45 5.64 9.75
C SER A 87 -0.93 5.82 9.11
N ALA A 88 -1.97 5.92 9.94
CA ALA A 88 -3.30 6.32 9.48
C ALA A 88 -3.27 7.68 8.74
N ALA A 89 -2.40 8.59 9.15
CA ALA A 89 -2.21 9.89 8.50
C ALA A 89 -1.64 9.74 7.08
N ASP A 90 -0.69 8.83 6.87
CA ASP A 90 -0.16 8.52 5.54
C ASP A 90 -1.21 7.89 4.64
N CYS A 91 -2.06 7.01 5.20
CA CYS A 91 -3.19 6.42 4.47
C CYS A 91 -4.20 7.51 4.04
N ALA A 92 -4.52 8.46 4.92
CA ALA A 92 -5.41 9.57 4.59
C ALA A 92 -4.82 10.52 3.53
N ARG A 93 -3.49 10.76 3.56
CA ARG A 93 -2.77 11.50 2.53
C ARG A 93 -2.84 10.79 1.17
N LEU A 94 -2.65 9.46 1.17
CA LEU A 94 -2.75 8.66 -0.05
C LEU A 94 -4.17 8.71 -0.63
N ASP A 95 -5.21 8.60 0.20
CA ASP A 95 -6.60 8.74 -0.26
C ASP A 95 -6.90 10.14 -0.81
N ALA A 96 -6.38 11.20 -0.20
CA ALA A 96 -6.54 12.56 -0.73
C ALA A 96 -5.87 12.70 -2.11
N HIS A 97 -4.70 12.10 -2.29
CA HIS A 97 -3.97 12.11 -3.55
C HIS A 97 -4.71 11.32 -4.63
N LEU A 98 -5.21 10.12 -4.31
CA LEU A 98 -6.03 9.31 -5.22
C LEU A 98 -7.30 10.04 -5.66
N ARG A 99 -7.99 10.72 -4.74
CA ARG A 99 -9.16 11.54 -5.09
C ARG A 99 -8.81 12.68 -6.04
N ALA A 100 -7.65 13.31 -5.88
CA ALA A 100 -7.17 14.35 -6.80
C ALA A 100 -6.88 13.80 -8.21
N LEU A 101 -6.50 12.53 -8.31
CA LEU A 101 -6.32 11.80 -9.57
C LEU A 101 -7.65 11.25 -10.16
N GLY A 102 -8.77 11.42 -9.47
CA GLY A 102 -10.08 10.88 -9.87
C GLY A 102 -10.35 9.45 -9.41
N GLU A 103 -9.43 8.84 -8.67
CA GLU A 103 -9.57 7.49 -8.12
C GLU A 103 -10.35 7.52 -6.79
N ARG A 104 -11.67 7.40 -6.90
CA ARG A 104 -12.59 7.47 -5.73
C ARG A 104 -12.99 6.10 -5.19
N ARG A 105 -12.59 5.02 -5.87
CA ARG A 105 -12.97 3.64 -5.52
C ARG A 105 -12.08 3.03 -4.45
N ILE A 106 -10.84 3.51 -4.33
CA ILE A 106 -9.85 2.98 -3.41
C ILE A 106 -9.83 3.88 -2.17
N CYS A 107 -10.07 3.28 -0.99
CA CYS A 107 -10.04 3.94 0.30
C CYS A 107 -9.08 3.20 1.24
N VAL A 108 -7.81 3.58 1.22
CA VAL A 108 -6.72 2.98 1.98
C VAL A 108 -6.92 3.21 3.48
N ALA A 109 -7.40 4.39 3.90
CA ALA A 109 -7.64 4.68 5.32
C ALA A 109 -8.74 3.78 5.91
N ALA A 110 -9.80 3.51 5.16
CA ALA A 110 -10.86 2.61 5.60
C ALA A 110 -10.36 1.17 5.75
N ALA A 111 -9.51 0.71 4.81
CA ALA A 111 -8.89 -0.62 4.91
C ALA A 111 -7.89 -0.71 6.07
N TYR A 112 -7.17 0.37 6.37
CA TYR A 112 -6.27 0.47 7.53
C TYR A 112 -7.03 0.32 8.84
N GLU A 113 -8.16 1.01 8.98
CA GLU A 113 -9.02 0.91 10.15
C GLU A 113 -9.58 -0.50 10.31
N ASP A 114 -10.01 -1.14 9.23
CA ASP A 114 -10.57 -2.50 9.28
C ASP A 114 -9.52 -3.53 9.74
N GLN A 115 -8.26 -3.39 9.29
CA GLN A 115 -7.16 -4.22 9.79
C GLN A 115 -6.77 -3.89 11.24
N SER A 116 -6.83 -2.61 11.62
CA SER A 116 -6.47 -2.16 12.97
C SER A 116 -7.52 -2.48 14.01
N ARG A 117 -8.74 -2.87 13.59
CA ARG A 117 -9.75 -3.35 14.51
C ARG A 117 -9.23 -4.60 15.21
N PRO A 118 -9.20 -4.61 16.56
CA PRO A 118 -8.87 -5.82 17.28
C PRO A 118 -9.84 -6.88 16.81
N ASN A 119 -9.31 -8.05 16.41
CA ASN A 119 -10.06 -9.16 15.84
C ASN A 119 -11.22 -9.57 16.78
N SER A 120 -12.34 -8.88 16.68
CA SER A 120 -13.49 -9.02 17.56
C SER A 120 -14.42 -10.13 17.05
N GLY A 121 -13.98 -10.94 16.08
CA GLY A 121 -14.86 -11.84 15.35
C GLY A 121 -14.16 -12.85 14.44
N THR A 122 -13.22 -13.64 14.97
CA THR A 122 -13.12 -15.06 14.60
C THR A 122 -12.90 -15.87 15.87
N GLY A 123 -13.99 -16.05 16.63
CA GLY A 123 -14.08 -17.01 17.73
C GLY A 123 -14.05 -18.46 17.25
N SER A 124 -13.09 -18.82 16.39
CA SER A 124 -12.95 -20.19 15.85
C SER A 124 -11.50 -20.58 15.56
N ALA A 125 -10.52 -19.68 15.67
CA ALA A 125 -9.11 -20.03 15.56
C ALA A 125 -8.61 -21.03 16.63
N PRO A 126 -8.93 -20.89 17.93
CA PRO A 126 -8.44 -21.84 18.92
C PRO A 126 -9.13 -23.22 18.81
N GLU A 127 -10.40 -23.25 18.44
CA GLU A 127 -11.17 -24.49 18.27
C GLU A 127 -10.77 -25.23 16.98
N ALA A 128 -10.63 -24.53 15.86
CA ALA A 128 -10.13 -25.11 14.62
C ALA A 128 -8.69 -25.60 14.75
N ALA A 129 -7.82 -24.85 15.44
CA ALA A 129 -6.46 -25.28 15.75
C ALA A 129 -6.45 -26.53 16.65
N ALA A 130 -7.26 -26.54 17.72
CA ALA A 130 -7.39 -27.71 18.59
C ALA A 130 -7.91 -28.93 17.84
N HIS A 131 -8.88 -28.76 16.93
CA HIS A 131 -9.41 -29.84 16.09
C HIS A 131 -8.35 -30.38 15.14
N LEU A 132 -7.61 -29.50 14.44
CA LEU A 132 -6.50 -29.88 13.56
C LEU A 132 -5.41 -30.64 14.33
N GLN A 133 -5.08 -30.19 15.55
CA GLN A 133 -4.06 -30.79 16.38
C GLN A 133 -4.50 -32.17 16.92
N ALA A 134 -5.78 -32.31 17.27
CA ALA A 134 -6.37 -33.60 17.64
C ALA A 134 -6.36 -34.61 16.46
N LEU A 135 -6.70 -34.16 15.25
CA LEU A 135 -6.62 -35.00 14.05
C LEU A 135 -5.18 -35.42 13.74
N ALA A 136 -4.22 -34.48 13.83
CA ALA A 136 -2.81 -34.77 13.61
C ALA A 136 -2.27 -35.79 14.64
N ALA A 137 -2.65 -35.64 15.92
CA ALA A 137 -2.27 -36.59 16.97
C ALA A 137 -2.84 -37.99 16.72
N SER A 138 -4.08 -38.09 16.24
CA SER A 138 -4.70 -39.38 15.89
C SER A 138 -3.99 -40.08 14.74
N LEU A 139 -3.60 -39.36 13.69
CA LEU A 139 -2.83 -39.92 12.58
C LEU A 139 -1.43 -40.39 13.02
N ALA A 140 -0.75 -39.61 13.84
CA ALA A 140 0.55 -39.98 14.37
C ALA A 140 0.46 -41.26 15.24
N ALA A 141 -0.53 -41.36 16.11
CA ALA A 141 -0.74 -42.56 16.92
C ALA A 141 -1.00 -43.80 16.05
N SER A 142 -1.77 -43.67 14.96
CA SER A 142 -2.03 -44.78 14.03
C SER A 142 -0.78 -45.20 13.23
N LEU A 143 0.15 -44.29 12.97
CA LEU A 143 1.38 -44.58 12.22
C LEU A 143 2.44 -45.28 13.08
N PHE A 144 2.43 -45.03 14.39
CA PHE A 144 3.42 -45.55 15.33
C PHE A 144 2.91 -46.69 16.21
N ASP A 145 1.75 -47.27 15.90
CA ASP A 145 1.26 -48.46 16.60
C ASP A 145 2.24 -49.63 16.35
N PRO A 146 2.97 -50.10 17.39
CA PRO A 146 3.81 -51.27 17.24
C PRO A 146 2.88 -52.46 17.13
N GLY A 147 2.72 -52.99 15.91
CA GLY A 147 1.93 -54.19 15.67
C GLY A 147 2.22 -55.29 16.69
N PRO A 148 1.21 -56.10 17.05
CA PRO A 148 1.28 -57.00 18.19
C PRO A 148 2.51 -57.90 18.08
N PRO A 149 3.21 -58.18 19.20
CA PRO A 149 4.40 -59.01 19.17
C PRO A 149 4.02 -60.38 18.60
N SER A 150 4.62 -60.72 17.46
CA SER A 150 4.52 -62.05 16.86
C SER A 150 4.89 -63.07 17.94
N ARG A 151 3.91 -63.87 18.37
CA ARG A 151 4.10 -64.93 19.35
C ARG A 151 5.12 -65.95 18.82
N PRO A 152 5.92 -66.57 19.71
CA PRO A 152 6.98 -67.51 19.35
C PRO A 152 6.45 -68.82 18.78
#